data_AF-A0A202BRH7-F1
#
_entry.id   AF-A0A202BRH7-F1
#
_cell.length_a   1.000
_cell.length_b   1.000
_cell.length_c   1.000
_cell.angle_alpha   90.00
_cell.angle_beta   90.00
_cell.angle_gamma   90.00
#
_symmetry.space_group_name_H-M   'P 1'
#
loop_
_entity.id
_entity.type
_entity.pdbx_description
1 polymer ?
#
loop_
_entity_poly.entity_id
_entity_poly.type
_entity_poly.pdbx_seq_one_letter_code
_entity_poly.pdbx_strand_id
1 'polypeptide(L)' 'RDKKIDGITDLRDESDRNGMRIVIELRRDVNPGVVLNNLYKHTAMQSTFGINMLAIVNKEPKILNLREVLYHYLQHQ' A
#
# COMPACT_ATOMS: atom_id res chain seq x y z
N ARG A 1 -3.04 -21.74 -15.80
CA ARG A 1 -4.47 -22.13 -15.84
C ARG A 1 -5.31 -21.37 -14.80
N ASP A 2 -4.78 -20.31 -14.20
CA ASP A 2 -5.53 -19.26 -13.49
C ASP A 2 -5.03 -17.88 -13.92
N LYS A 3 -5.26 -17.50 -15.19
CA LYS A 3 -4.94 -16.14 -15.64
C LYS A 3 -6.03 -15.19 -15.11
N LYS A 4 -5.97 -14.86 -13.81
CA LYS A 4 -6.85 -13.86 -13.19
C LYS A 4 -6.70 -12.47 -13.83
N ILE A 5 -5.53 -12.21 -14.42
CA ILE A 5 -5.22 -10.99 -15.17
C ILE A 5 -4.70 -11.44 -16.54
N ASP A 6 -5.40 -11.04 -17.60
CA ASP A 6 -4.98 -11.29 -18.98
C ASP A 6 -4.33 -10.05 -19.59
N GLY A 7 -3.56 -10.24 -20.66
CA GLY A 7 -2.90 -9.16 -21.39
C GLY A 7 -1.44 -8.92 -21.02
N ILE A 8 -0.93 -9.53 -19.95
CA ILE A 8 0.49 -9.44 -19.56
C ILE A 8 1.30 -10.41 -20.42
N THR A 9 2.33 -9.91 -21.10
CA THR A 9 3.25 -10.69 -21.93
C THR A 9 4.52 -11.06 -21.20
N ASP A 10 5.05 -10.14 -20.40
CA ASP A 10 6.32 -10.31 -19.71
C ASP A 10 6.34 -9.52 -18.39
N LEU A 11 7.20 -9.96 -17.47
CA LEU A 11 7.45 -9.33 -16.18
C LEU A 11 8.96 -9.36 -15.92
N ARG A 12 9.56 -8.18 -15.76
CA ARG A 12 11.00 -8.04 -15.52
C ARG A 12 11.29 -7.22 -14.28
N ASP A 13 12.29 -7.65 -13.54
CA ASP A 13 12.91 -6.87 -12.48
C ASP A 13 14.19 -6.23 -13.04
N GLU A 14 14.16 -4.91 -13.16
CA GLU A 14 15.25 -4.07 -13.64
C GLU A 14 15.81 -3.21 -12.49
N SER A 15 15.67 -3.69 -11.25
CA SER A 15 16.19 -3.03 -10.05
C SER A 15 17.72 -3.08 -10.00
N ASP A 16 18.32 -1.97 -9.56
CA ASP A 16 19.76 -1.83 -9.40
C ASP A 16 20.12 -1.17 -8.05
N ARG A 17 21.38 -0.77 -7.88
CA ARG A 17 21.84 -0.10 -6.66
C ARG A 17 21.27 1.32 -6.48
N ASN A 18 20.72 1.91 -7.54
CA ASN A 18 20.17 3.27 -7.56
C ASN A 18 18.66 3.29 -7.33
N GLY A 19 17.97 2.15 -7.51
CA GLY A 19 16.55 2.06 -7.21
C GLY A 19 15.89 0.75 -7.64
N MET A 20 14.68 0.56 -7.13
CA MET A 20 13.82 -0.56 -7.50
C MET A 20 13.02 -0.21 -8.77
N ARG A 21 13.00 -1.10 -9.77
CA ARG A 21 12.23 -0.92 -11.00
C ARG A 21 11.67 -2.26 -11.48
N ILE A 22 10.34 -2.37 -11.48
CA ILE A 22 9.62 -3.53 -12.02
C ILE A 22 8.92 -3.11 -13.30
N VAL A 23 9.11 -3.87 -14.38
CA VAL A 23 8.51 -3.63 -15.70
C VAL A 23 7.51 -4.73 -16.00
N ILE A 24 6.27 -4.34 -16.31
CA ILE A 24 5.21 -5.24 -16.76
C ILE A 24 4.90 -4.90 -18.22
N GLU A 25 5.16 -5.82 -19.13
CA GLU A 25 4.82 -5.64 -20.53
C GLU A 25 3.43 -6.18 -20.83
N LEU A 26 2.71 -5.44 -21.67
CA LEU A 26 1.36 -5.75 -22.07
C LEU A 26 1.31 -6.04 -23.57
N ARG A 27 0.37 -6.90 -23.99
CA ARG A 27 0.04 -7.06 -25.40
C ARG A 27 -0.50 -5.74 -25.98
N ARG A 28 -0.35 -5.55 -27.29
CA ARG A 28 -0.78 -4.31 -27.97
C ARG A 28 -2.29 -4.11 -28.01
N ASP A 29 -3.07 -5.18 -27.85
CA ASP A 29 -4.53 -5.20 -27.97
C ASP A 29 -5.26 -4.92 -26.64
N VAL A 30 -4.53 -4.75 -25.53
CA VAL A 30 -5.15 -4.56 -24.21
C VAL A 30 -5.09 -3.11 -23.76
N ASN A 31 -6.13 -2.68 -23.05
CA ASN A 31 -6.15 -1.36 -22.42
C ASN A 31 -5.33 -1.39 -21.12
N PRO A 32 -4.21 -0.63 -21.02
CA PRO A 32 -3.35 -0.65 -19.84
C PRO A 32 -4.06 -0.25 -18.54
N GLY A 33 -5.03 0.67 -18.61
CA GLY A 33 -5.77 1.13 -17.43
C GLY A 33 -6.65 0.04 -16.83
N VAL A 34 -7.24 -0.81 -17.67
CA VAL A 34 -8.03 -1.96 -17.20
C VAL A 34 -7.13 -3.00 -16.54
N VAL A 35 -5.97 -3.29 -17.13
CA VAL A 35 -4.99 -4.21 -16.55
C VAL A 35 -4.46 -3.69 -15.22
N LEU A 36 -4.15 -2.39 -15.12
CA LEU A 36 -3.70 -1.74 -13.90
C LEU A 36 -4.74 -1.84 -12.77
N ASN A 37 -6.01 -1.58 -13.07
CA ASN A 37 -7.10 -1.72 -12.09
C ASN A 37 -7.25 -3.16 -11.60
N ASN A 38 -7.12 -4.14 -12.51
CA ASN A 38 -7.13 -5.55 -12.13
C ASN A 38 -5.91 -5.93 -11.28
N LEU A 39 -4.72 -5.36 -11.57
CA LEU A 39 -3.54 -5.54 -10.74
C LEU A 39 -3.75 -4.99 -9.34
N TYR A 40 -4.32 -3.79 -9.18
CA TYR A 40 -4.68 -3.25 -7.87
C TYR A 40 -5.67 -4.13 -7.10
N LYS A 41 -6.64 -4.72 -7.80
CA LYS A 41 -7.68 -5.54 -7.17
C LYS A 41 -7.19 -6.93 -6.74
N HIS A 42 -6.25 -7.51 -7.48
CA HIS A 42 -5.88 -8.92 -7.34
C HIS A 42 -4.45 -9.15 -6.84
N THR A 43 -3.69 -8.09 -6.58
CA THR A 43 -2.31 -8.16 -6.06
C THR A 43 -2.14 -7.22 -4.87
N ALA A 44 -0.99 -7.30 -4.21
CA ALA A 44 -0.64 -6.41 -3.09
C ALA A 44 -0.20 -5.00 -3.53
N MET A 45 -0.35 -4.63 -4.81
CA MET A 45 0.01 -3.29 -5.31
C MET A 45 -0.84 -2.17 -4.68
N GLN A 46 -2.03 -2.49 -4.18
CA GLN A 46 -2.85 -1.57 -3.39
C GLN A 46 -3.38 -2.30 -2.16
N SER A 47 -3.18 -1.71 -0.99
CA SER A 47 -3.72 -2.22 0.28
C SER A 47 -4.25 -1.07 1.12
N THR A 48 -5.18 -1.39 2.02
CA THR A 48 -5.63 -0.46 3.05
C THR A 48 -4.81 -0.68 4.32
N PHE A 49 -4.59 0.41 5.06
CA PHE A 49 -3.99 0.34 6.38
C PHE A 49 -4.98 0.83 7.43
N GLY A 50 -5.34 -0.04 8.36
CA GLY A 50 -6.25 0.29 9.45
C GLY A 50 -5.54 1.12 10.52
N ILE A 51 -5.73 2.43 10.51
CA ILE A 51 -5.16 3.33 11.52
C ILE A 51 -5.96 3.20 12.82
N ASN A 52 -5.28 2.91 13.93
CA ASN A 52 -5.86 2.94 15.28
C ASN A 52 -4.91 3.69 16.24
N MET A 53 -5.31 4.90 16.64
CA MET A 53 -4.54 5.74 17.57
C MET A 53 -4.83 5.33 19.03
N LEU A 54 -4.39 4.14 19.42
CA LEU A 54 -4.56 3.58 20.76
C LEU A 54 -3.26 3.70 21.57
N ALA A 55 -3.32 4.25 22.78
CA ALA A 55 -2.18 4.37 23.68
C ALA A 55 -2.57 4.19 25.15
N ILE A 56 -1.58 4.04 26.03
CA ILE A 56 -1.81 4.00 27.49
C ILE A 56 -1.71 5.42 28.04
N VAL A 57 -2.77 5.87 28.71
CA VAL A 57 -2.82 7.16 29.44
C VAL A 57 -3.24 6.86 30.87
N ASN A 58 -2.40 7.24 31.84
CA ASN A 58 -2.65 6.99 33.27
C ASN A 58 -2.93 5.51 33.60
N LYS A 59 -2.16 4.59 33.01
CA LYS A 59 -2.27 3.12 33.16
C LYS A 59 -3.53 2.49 32.56
N GLU A 60 -4.30 3.24 31.76
CA GLU A 60 -5.49 2.73 31.06
C GLU A 60 -5.35 2.89 29.53
N PRO A 61 -5.86 1.94 28.74
CA PRO A 61 -5.88 2.06 27.27
C PRO A 61 -6.92 3.09 26.83
N LYS A 62 -6.50 4.04 26.00
CA LYS A 62 -7.36 5.09 25.44
C LYS A 62 -7.12 5.25 23.94
N ILE A 63 -8.23 5.36 23.19
CA ILE A 63 -8.20 5.83 21.81
C ILE A 63 -8.10 7.35 21.85
N LEU A 64 -7.09 7.89 21.19
CA LEU A 64 -6.77 9.31 21.21
C LEU A 64 -6.93 9.92 19.82
N ASN A 65 -7.44 11.13 19.75
CA ASN A 65 -7.32 11.97 18.56
C ASN A 65 -5.96 12.69 18.52
N LEU A 66 -5.66 13.36 17.41
CA LEU A 66 -4.39 14.06 17.23
C LEU A 66 -4.13 15.14 18.30
N ARG A 67 -5.17 15.89 18.70
CA ARG A 67 -5.05 16.93 19.74
C ARG A 67 -4.66 16.33 21.09
N GLU A 68 -5.27 15.20 21.47
CA GLU A 68 -4.99 14.52 22.73
C GLU A 68 -3.57 13.94 22.76
N VAL A 69 -3.11 13.38 21.63
CA VAL A 69 -1.73 12.92 21.48
C VAL A 69 -0.75 14.08 21.71
N LEU A 70 -0.97 15.22 21.05
CA LEU A 70 -0.12 16.40 21.21
C LEU A 70 -0.19 16.96 22.63
N TYR A 71 -1.36 16.98 23.25
CA TYR A 71 -1.53 17.42 24.64
C TYR A 71 -0.70 16.57 25.60
N HIS A 72 -0.82 15.24 25.52
CA HIS A 72 -0.05 14.34 26.38
C HIS A 72 1.45 14.41 26.11
N TYR A 73 1.86 14.60 24.85
CA TYR A 73 3.25 14.83 24.51
C TYR A 73 3.79 16.11 25.18
N LEU A 74 3.07 17.23 25.09
CA LEU A 74 3.47 18.50 25.69
C LEU A 74 3.45 18.48 27.23
N GLN A 75 2.54 17.73 27.84
CA GLN A 75 2.51 17.54 29.30
C GLN A 75 3.68 16.71 29.83
N HIS A 76 4.28 15.86 28.99
CA HIS A 76 5.42 15.04 29.36
C HIS A 76 6.76 15.79 29.30
N GLN A 77 6.86 16.79 28.42
CA GLN A 77 8.03 17.69 28.31
C GLN A 77 8.11 18.60 29.54
#